data_AF-A0A3Q2D0U2-F1
#
_entry.id   AF-A0A3Q2D0U2-F1
#
_cell.length_a   1.000
_cell.length_b   1.000
_cell.length_c   1.000
_cell.angle_alpha   90.00
_cell.angle_beta   90.00
_cell.angle_gamma   90.00
#
_symmetry.space_group_name_H-M   'P 1'
#
loop_
_entity.id
_entity.type
_entity.pdbx_description
1 polymer ?
#
loop_
_entity_poly.entity_id
_entity_poly.type
_entity_poly.pdbx_seq_one_letter_code
_entity_poly.pdbx_strand_id
1 'polypeptide(L)'
;MSAVSLEERTVEVLELPGGVDEELLYLYFENKRRSGGGPLESVEIKQDRVVLVFEEAEAASRVLSKGHHVVHNSELSVRKPPSKDPCRLLLRGISPYTSAEMVELYVENMMDLNDTDYTLMPSPEGSFFLIHLSQPLSKGQIGGHFYCHA
;
A
#
# COMPACT_ATOMS: atom_id res chain seq x y z
N MET A 1 -3.25 18.28 1.94
CA MET A 1 -1.78 18.30 1.75
C MET A 1 -1.02 17.31 2.64
N SER A 2 -1.68 16.45 3.43
CA SER A 2 -1.03 15.61 4.45
C SER A 2 -0.65 14.18 4.00
N ALA A 3 -1.27 13.63 2.94
CA ALA A 3 -0.99 12.25 2.52
C ALA A 3 0.33 12.09 1.76
N VAL A 4 0.68 13.07 0.90
CA VAL A 4 1.92 13.05 0.10
C VAL A 4 3.16 13.05 1.01
N SER A 5 3.12 13.80 2.11
CA SER A 5 4.21 13.86 3.09
C SER A 5 4.42 12.53 3.84
N LEU A 6 3.38 11.72 4.04
CA LEU A 6 3.55 10.43 4.70
C LEU A 6 4.16 9.40 3.75
N GLU A 7 3.68 9.31 2.51
CA GLU A 7 4.21 8.37 1.51
C GLU A 7 5.69 8.62 1.22
N GLU A 8 6.13 9.87 1.13
CA GLU A 8 7.53 10.24 0.89
C GLU A 8 8.45 9.93 2.08
N ARG A 9 7.88 9.82 3.29
CA ARG A 9 8.57 9.49 4.53
C ARG A 9 8.50 8.01 4.88
N THR A 10 7.77 7.19 4.12
CA THR A 10 7.52 5.79 4.45
C THR A 10 8.37 4.86 3.61
N VAL A 11 8.90 3.82 4.24
CA VAL A 11 9.72 2.77 3.62
C VAL A 11 9.22 1.40 4.07
N GLU A 12 9.19 0.43 3.16
CA GLU A 12 8.97 -0.98 3.49
C GLU A 12 10.28 -1.75 3.51
N VAL A 13 10.43 -2.62 4.51
CA VAL A 13 11.52 -3.58 4.64
C VAL A 13 10.96 -5.00 4.52
N LEU A 14 11.58 -5.81 3.67
CA LEU A 14 11.23 -7.20 3.39
C LEU A 14 12.41 -8.12 3.73
N GLU A 15 12.18 -9.43 3.59
CA GLU A 15 13.20 -10.46 3.79
C GLU A 15 13.77 -10.43 5.21
N LEU A 16 12.90 -10.22 6.19
CA LEU A 16 13.26 -10.17 7.60
C LEU A 16 13.74 -11.56 8.05
N PRO A 17 15.02 -11.71 8.46
CA PRO A 17 15.50 -12.97 8.99
C PRO A 17 14.87 -13.24 10.37
N GLY A 18 14.80 -14.52 10.75
CA GLY A 18 14.39 -14.88 12.10
C GLY A 18 15.34 -14.26 13.15
N GLY A 19 14.77 -13.54 14.12
CA GLY A 19 15.53 -12.89 15.21
C GLY A 19 15.85 -11.41 15.01
N VAL A 20 15.34 -10.77 13.95
CA VAL A 20 15.33 -9.30 13.85
C VAL A 20 14.03 -8.78 14.47
N ASP A 21 14.18 -8.00 15.54
CA ASP A 21 13.09 -7.34 16.25
C ASP A 21 12.96 -5.85 15.87
N GLU A 22 11.91 -5.22 16.42
CA GLU A 22 11.59 -3.82 16.16
C GLU A 22 12.70 -2.87 16.60
N GLU A 23 13.29 -3.11 17.78
CA GLU A 23 14.32 -2.27 18.38
C GLU A 23 15.60 -2.29 17.53
N LEU A 24 16.01 -3.45 17.03
CA LEU A 24 17.16 -3.59 16.17
C LEU A 24 16.98 -2.87 14.83
N LEU A 25 15.78 -2.96 14.23
CA LEU A 25 15.44 -2.23 13.02
C LEU A 25 15.45 -0.73 13.27
N TYR A 26 14.84 -0.28 14.37
CA TYR A 26 14.83 1.11 14.79
C TYR A 26 16.27 1.66 14.87
N LEU A 27 17.13 1.01 15.65
CA LEU A 27 18.53 1.41 15.83
C LEU A 27 19.33 1.42 14.52
N TYR A 28 19.07 0.47 13.62
CA TYR A 28 19.76 0.41 12.34
C TYR A 28 19.32 1.55 11.41
N PHE A 29 18.01 1.75 11.26
CA PHE A 29 17.47 2.74 10.32
C PHE A 29 17.58 4.18 10.83
N GLU A 30 17.61 4.41 12.14
CA GLU A 30 17.92 5.72 12.73
C GLU A 30 19.38 6.14 12.48
N ASN A 31 20.28 5.17 12.37
CA ASN A 31 21.70 5.44 12.21
C ASN A 31 22.07 5.90 10.79
N LYS A 32 22.20 7.22 10.61
CA LYS A 32 22.59 7.87 9.34
C LYS A 32 23.83 7.30 8.68
N ARG A 33 24.84 6.84 9.43
CA ARG A 33 26.07 6.24 8.85
C ARG A 33 25.81 4.81 8.35
N ARG A 34 24.99 4.03 9.06
CA ARG A 34 24.73 2.63 8.74
C ARG A 34 23.64 2.45 7.69
N SER A 35 22.57 3.24 7.71
CA SER A 35 21.44 3.08 6.78
C SER A 35 21.30 4.25 5.81
N GLY A 36 21.89 5.41 6.12
CA GLY A 36 21.56 6.67 5.45
C GLY A 36 20.32 7.37 6.02
N GLY A 37 19.63 6.76 6.99
CA GLY A 37 18.36 7.23 7.54
C GLY A 37 18.50 8.40 8.53
N GLY A 38 17.69 8.35 9.57
CA GLY A 38 17.48 9.42 10.54
C GLY A 38 16.31 9.09 11.48
N PRO A 39 15.87 10.05 12.31
CA PRO A 39 14.81 9.84 13.29
C PRO A 39 13.57 9.18 12.67
N LEU A 40 13.04 8.18 13.38
CA LEU A 40 11.85 7.44 12.99
C LEU A 40 10.65 7.93 13.81
N GLU A 41 9.56 8.22 13.12
CA GLU A 41 8.26 8.49 13.72
C GLU A 41 7.62 7.17 14.20
N SER A 42 7.75 6.08 13.42
CA SER A 42 7.25 4.76 13.81
C SER A 42 7.93 3.60 13.08
N VAL A 43 7.84 2.42 13.70
CA VAL A 43 8.24 1.13 13.14
C VAL A 43 7.08 0.15 13.39
N GLU A 44 6.52 -0.41 12.32
CA GLU A 44 5.41 -1.36 12.41
C GLU A 44 5.78 -2.69 11.76
N ILE A 45 5.88 -3.75 12.56
CA ILE A 45 6.06 -5.11 12.04
C ILE A 45 4.70 -5.68 11.63
N LYS A 46 4.58 -6.04 10.35
CA LYS A 46 3.47 -6.79 9.76
C LYS A 46 3.93 -8.22 9.48
N GLN A 47 2.98 -9.11 9.13
CA GLN A 47 3.26 -10.55 9.01
C GLN A 47 4.44 -10.89 8.09
N ASP A 48 4.67 -10.11 7.02
CA ASP A 48 5.68 -10.37 5.99
C ASP A 48 6.65 -9.20 5.73
N ARG A 49 6.48 -8.07 6.42
CA ARG A 49 7.22 -6.83 6.15
C ARG A 49 7.24 -5.90 7.36
N VAL A 50 8.18 -4.97 7.38
CA VAL A 50 8.17 -3.85 8.32
C VAL A 50 7.88 -2.56 7.56
N VAL A 51 7.03 -1.72 8.13
CA VAL A 51 6.79 -0.36 7.65
C VAL A 51 7.52 0.61 8.58
N LEU A 52 8.40 1.41 8.00
CA LEU A 52 9.15 2.46 8.69
C LEU A 52 8.61 3.81 8.26
N VAL A 53 8.33 4.69 9.21
CA VAL A 53 7.98 6.09 8.94
C VAL A 53 9.09 6.96 9.52
N PHE A 54 9.76 7.72 8.66
CA PHE A 54 10.79 8.68 9.07
C PHE A 54 10.16 10.03 9.42
N GLU A 55 10.81 10.80 10.30
CA GLU A 55 10.40 12.19 10.54
C GLU A 55 10.63 13.06 9.28
N GLU A 56 11.69 12.78 8.52
CA GLU A 56 12.12 13.53 7.33
C GLU A 56 12.05 12.68 6.05
N ALA A 57 11.54 13.26 4.95
CA ALA A 57 11.44 12.57 3.65
C ALA A 57 12.83 12.29 3.04
N GLU A 58 13.79 13.15 3.32
CA GLU A 58 15.17 13.01 2.89
C GLU A 58 15.84 11.80 3.54
N ALA A 59 15.46 11.42 4.75
CA ALA A 59 15.96 10.21 5.40
C ALA A 59 15.48 8.96 4.67
N ALA A 60 14.18 8.87 4.37
CA ALA A 60 13.60 7.79 3.57
C ALA A 60 14.27 7.70 2.18
N SER A 61 14.45 8.83 1.50
CA SER A 61 15.09 8.87 0.17
C SER A 61 16.54 8.36 0.18
N ARG A 62 17.33 8.72 1.21
CA ARG A 62 18.71 8.23 1.36
C ARG A 62 18.77 6.74 1.66
N VAL A 63 17.86 6.24 2.51
CA VAL A 63 17.74 4.81 2.82
C VAL A 63 17.41 4.00 1.57
N LEU A 64 16.47 4.48 0.75
CA LEU A 64 16.10 3.85 -0.52
C LEU A 64 17.26 3.88 -1.54
N SER A 65 18.02 4.97 -1.58
CA SER A 65 19.12 5.16 -2.54
C SER A 65 20.38 4.36 -2.20
N LYS A 66 20.51 3.89 -0.96
CA LYS A 66 21.68 3.13 -0.50
C LYS A 66 21.81 1.75 -1.19
N GLY A 67 20.70 1.17 -1.64
CA GLY A 67 20.67 -0.16 -2.26
C GLY A 67 20.72 -1.29 -1.25
N HIS A 68 21.88 -1.54 -0.65
CA HIS A 68 22.09 -2.71 0.23
C HIS A 68 21.98 -2.35 1.71
N HIS A 69 21.21 -3.14 2.45
CA HIS A 69 21.06 -3.04 3.91
C HIS A 69 21.36 -4.38 4.55
N VAL A 70 22.22 -4.38 5.57
CA VAL A 70 22.65 -5.62 6.25
C VAL A 70 22.51 -5.46 7.76
N VAL A 71 21.72 -6.34 8.36
CA VAL A 71 21.44 -6.40 9.79
C VAL A 71 21.64 -7.84 10.25
N HIS A 72 22.46 -8.07 11.28
CA HIS A 72 22.78 -9.42 11.79
C HIS A 72 23.17 -10.41 10.69
N ASN A 73 24.11 -10.01 9.82
CA ASN A 73 24.58 -10.80 8.66
C ASN A 73 23.49 -11.23 7.68
N SER A 74 22.32 -10.61 7.74
CA SER A 74 21.20 -10.87 6.84
C SER A 74 20.95 -9.63 6.00
N GLU A 75 20.76 -9.84 4.70
CA GLU A 75 20.42 -8.78 3.77
C GLU A 75 18.93 -8.45 3.88
N LEU A 76 18.62 -7.16 3.96
CA LEU A 76 17.27 -6.64 3.98
C LEU A 76 16.95 -5.99 2.65
N SER A 77 15.78 -6.32 2.10
CA SER A 77 15.28 -5.66 0.89
C SER A 77 14.43 -4.47 1.28
N VAL A 78 14.81 -3.28 0.79
CA VAL A 78 14.18 -2.02 1.17
C VAL A 78 13.56 -1.37 -0.06
N ARG A 79 12.27 -1.02 0.01
CA ARG A 79 11.53 -0.43 -1.11
C ARG A 79 10.56 0.64 -0.65
N LYS A 80 10.06 1.43 -1.61
CA LYS A 80 8.88 2.27 -1.37
C LYS A 80 7.67 1.37 -1.13
N PRO A 81 6.75 1.76 -0.23
CA PRO A 81 5.45 1.11 -0.15
C PRO A 81 4.79 1.11 -1.53
N PRO A 82 4.01 0.08 -1.86
CA PRO A 82 3.19 0.12 -3.06
C PRO A 82 2.28 1.34 -2.98
N SER A 83 2.35 2.22 -3.99
CA SER A 83 1.46 3.37 -4.08
C SER A 83 0.03 2.88 -4.07
N LYS A 84 -0.75 3.30 -3.08
CA LYS A 84 -2.20 3.11 -3.13
C LYS A 84 -2.72 4.11 -4.14
N ASP A 85 -2.85 3.72 -5.40
CA ASP A 85 -3.49 4.56 -6.41
C ASP A 85 -4.96 4.75 -5.97
N PRO A 86 -5.33 5.94 -5.48
CA PRO A 86 -6.64 6.14 -4.87
C PRO A 86 -7.76 6.17 -5.93
N CYS A 87 -7.40 6.20 -7.21
CA CYS A 87 -8.31 6.07 -8.33
C CYS A 87 -8.44 4.63 -8.81
N ARG A 88 -7.65 3.66 -8.31
CA ARG A 88 -7.73 2.26 -8.75
C ARG A 88 -8.23 1.35 -7.65
N LEU A 89 -9.35 0.69 -7.91
CA LEU A 89 -9.95 -0.28 -7.00
C LEU A 89 -10.02 -1.66 -7.65
N LEU A 90 -9.80 -2.69 -6.84
CA LEU A 90 -9.89 -4.07 -7.29
C LEU A 90 -11.13 -4.73 -6.70
N LEU A 91 -12.12 -5.01 -7.55
CA LEU A 91 -13.32 -5.74 -7.19
C LEU A 91 -13.06 -7.24 -7.38
N ARG A 92 -13.04 -8.01 -6.29
CA ARG A 92 -12.79 -9.47 -6.28
C ARG A 92 -14.02 -10.24 -5.82
N GLY A 93 -13.99 -11.56 -6.05
CA GLY A 93 -15.06 -12.46 -5.63
C GLY A 93 -16.25 -12.45 -6.59
N ILE A 94 -16.04 -12.00 -7.82
CA ILE A 94 -17.07 -12.02 -8.85
C ILE A 94 -17.11 -13.42 -9.46
N SER A 95 -18.32 -13.95 -9.61
CA SER A 95 -18.53 -15.22 -10.28
C SER A 95 -18.20 -15.06 -11.78
N PRO A 96 -17.53 -16.03 -12.41
CA PRO A 96 -17.22 -15.96 -13.85
C PRO A 96 -18.48 -15.99 -14.74
N TYR A 97 -19.65 -16.27 -14.16
CA TYR A 97 -20.94 -16.24 -14.85
C TYR A 97 -21.66 -14.89 -14.74
N THR A 98 -21.15 -13.95 -13.94
CA THR A 98 -21.72 -12.61 -13.82
C THR A 98 -21.32 -11.78 -15.03
N SER A 99 -22.31 -11.18 -15.72
CA SER A 99 -22.04 -10.33 -16.88
C SER A 99 -21.44 -8.99 -16.46
N ALA A 100 -20.68 -8.36 -17.37
CA ALA A 100 -20.04 -7.06 -17.10
C ALA A 100 -21.08 -5.98 -16.77
N GLU A 101 -22.22 -5.98 -17.46
CA GLU A 101 -23.30 -5.00 -17.26
C GLU A 101 -23.88 -5.07 -15.85
N MET A 102 -23.96 -6.27 -15.26
CA MET A 102 -24.43 -6.44 -13.88
C MET A 102 -23.40 -5.94 -12.86
N VAL A 103 -22.11 -6.05 -13.19
CA VAL A 103 -21.02 -5.50 -12.36
C VAL A 103 -20.97 -3.99 -12.46
N GLU A 104 -21.15 -3.41 -13.65
CA GLU A 104 -21.24 -1.96 -13.88
C GLU A 104 -22.38 -1.36 -13.05
N LEU A 105 -23.59 -1.92 -13.15
CA LEU A 105 -24.75 -1.47 -12.38
C LEU A 105 -24.49 -1.54 -10.86
N TYR A 106 -23.85 -2.60 -10.38
CA TYR A 106 -23.49 -2.73 -8.97
C TYR A 106 -22.50 -1.66 -8.55
N VAL A 107 -21.45 -1.42 -9.34
CA VAL A 107 -20.41 -0.42 -9.07
C VAL A 107 -21.01 0.99 -9.03
N GLU A 108 -21.81 1.34 -10.02
CA GLU A 108 -22.50 2.64 -10.11
C GLU A 108 -23.37 2.88 -8.88
N ASN A 109 -24.21 1.91 -8.52
CA ASN A 109 -25.10 2.05 -7.37
C ASN A 109 -24.36 2.09 -6.02
N MET A 110 -23.26 1.34 -5.89
CA MET A 110 -22.50 1.26 -4.63
C MET A 110 -21.59 2.46 -4.38
N MET A 111 -21.13 3.12 -5.45
CA MET A 111 -20.19 4.24 -5.38
C MET A 111 -20.81 5.58 -5.79
N ASP A 112 -22.08 5.60 -6.19
CA ASP A 112 -22.80 6.79 -6.69
C ASP A 112 -22.05 7.43 -7.87
N LEU A 113 -21.70 6.61 -8.86
CA LEU A 113 -20.92 6.99 -10.05
C LEU A 113 -21.80 7.06 -11.29
N ASN A 114 -21.40 7.89 -12.25
CA ASN A 114 -21.91 7.88 -13.62
C ASN A 114 -20.90 7.28 -14.62
N ASP A 115 -21.32 6.99 -15.86
CA ASP A 115 -20.50 6.39 -16.93
C ASP A 115 -19.18 7.16 -17.25
N THR A 116 -19.11 8.45 -16.92
CA THR A 116 -17.91 9.27 -17.14
C THR A 116 -16.97 9.33 -15.94
N ASP A 117 -17.42 8.85 -14.79
CA ASP A 117 -16.65 8.87 -13.55
C ASP A 117 -15.70 7.69 -13.42
N TYR A 118 -15.83 6.65 -14.23
CA TYR A 118 -15.00 5.46 -14.11
C TYR A 118 -14.84 4.65 -15.40
N THR A 119 -13.86 3.76 -15.41
CA THR A 119 -13.75 2.66 -16.37
C THR A 119 -13.66 1.33 -15.65
N LEU A 120 -14.33 0.31 -16.18
CA LEU A 120 -14.34 -1.05 -15.66
C LEU A 120 -13.57 -1.99 -16.59
N MET A 121 -12.56 -2.69 -16.05
CA MET A 121 -11.74 -3.62 -16.82
C MET A 121 -11.83 -5.03 -16.22
N PRO A 122 -12.44 -6.01 -16.90
CA PRO A 122 -12.46 -7.39 -16.44
C PRO A 122 -11.07 -8.05 -16.52
N SER A 123 -10.80 -8.94 -15.58
CA SER A 123 -9.70 -9.90 -15.70
C SER A 123 -9.94 -10.86 -16.88
N PRO A 124 -8.88 -11.40 -17.51
CA PRO A 124 -9.02 -12.41 -18.56
C PRO A 124 -9.87 -13.62 -18.15
N GLU A 125 -9.84 -14.00 -16.87
CA GLU A 125 -10.57 -15.13 -16.30
C GLU A 125 -11.95 -14.77 -15.75
N GLY A 126 -12.35 -13.49 -15.77
CA GLY A 126 -13.64 -13.00 -15.25
C GLY A 126 -13.81 -13.06 -13.73
N SER A 127 -12.75 -13.29 -12.97
CA SER A 127 -12.80 -13.47 -11.50
C SER A 127 -12.67 -12.17 -10.69
N PHE A 128 -12.13 -11.13 -11.31
CA PHE A 128 -12.03 -9.79 -10.73
C PHE A 128 -12.16 -8.71 -11.79
N PHE A 129 -12.47 -7.49 -11.34
CA PHE A 129 -12.55 -6.30 -12.17
C PHE A 129 -11.68 -5.19 -11.57
N LEU A 130 -10.94 -4.49 -12.42
CA LEU A 130 -10.21 -3.29 -12.06
C LEU A 130 -11.08 -2.08 -12.40
N ILE A 131 -11.40 -1.28 -11.39
CA ILE A 131 -12.15 -0.03 -11.51
C ILE A 131 -11.14 1.11 -11.51
N HIS A 132 -11.17 1.96 -12.52
CA HIS A 132 -10.36 3.17 -12.59
C HIS A 132 -11.25 4.40 -12.58
N LEU A 133 -11.21 5.14 -11.48
CA LEU A 133 -12.01 6.33 -11.24
C LEU A 133 -11.36 7.57 -11.89
N SER A 134 -12.18 8.50 -12.36
CA SER A 134 -11.76 9.80 -12.86
C SER A 134 -11.21 10.69 -11.73
N GLN A 135 -11.69 10.48 -10.50
CA GLN A 135 -11.28 11.19 -9.29
C GLN A 135 -11.12 10.24 -8.10
N PRO A 136 -10.24 10.56 -7.13
CA PRO A 136 -10.08 9.77 -5.90
C PRO A 136 -11.36 9.71 -5.08
N LEU A 137 -11.63 8.57 -4.42
CA LEU A 137 -12.72 8.48 -3.45
C LEU A 137 -12.51 9.45 -2.29
N SER A 138 -13.53 10.24 -1.99
CA SER A 138 -13.61 11.00 -0.74
C SER A 138 -14.01 10.07 0.42
N LYS A 139 -13.49 10.35 1.62
CA LYS A 139 -13.75 9.52 2.82
C LYS A 139 -15.25 9.44 3.07
N GLY A 140 -15.81 8.22 3.03
CA GLY A 140 -17.21 7.94 3.35
C GLY A 140 -18.11 7.58 2.15
N GLN A 141 -17.60 7.56 0.93
CA GLN A 141 -18.40 7.26 -0.28
C GLN A 141 -18.73 5.77 -0.49
N ILE A 142 -18.12 4.85 0.26
CA ILE A 142 -18.47 3.42 0.15
C ILE A 142 -19.66 3.13 1.07
N GLY A 143 -20.86 3.41 0.57
CA GLY A 143 -22.12 3.10 1.23
C GLY A 143 -22.43 1.60 1.16
N GLY A 144 -21.78 0.79 2.00
CA GLY A 144 -22.03 -0.65 2.04
C GLY A 144 -21.88 -1.22 3.44
N HIS A 145 -23.00 -1.63 4.05
CA HIS A 145 -22.98 -2.58 5.16
C HIS A 145 -22.42 -3.92 4.64
N PHE A 146 -21.11 -4.12 4.78
CA PHE A 146 -20.50 -5.42 4.53
C PHE A 146 -20.91 -6.38 5.65
N TYR A 147 -21.87 -7.28 5.36
CA TYR A 147 -22.04 -8.48 6.17
C TYR A 147 -20.89 -9.44 5.84
N CYS A 148 -19.81 -9.36 6.63
CA CYS A 148 -18.85 -10.45 6.70
C CYS A 148 -19.51 -11.60 7.45
N HIS A 149 -19.94 -12.64 6.73
CA HIS A 149 -20.10 -13.94 7.36
C HIS A 149 -18.69 -14.54 7.56
N ALA A 150 -18.38 -14.79 8.83
CA ALA A 150 -17.19 -15.52 9.29
C ALA A 150 -17.23 -16.99 8.85
#